data_AF-A0A6L9FL05-F1
#
_entry.id   AF-A0A6L9FL05-F1
#
_cell.length_a   1.000
_cell.length_b   1.000
_cell.length_c   1.000
_cell.angle_alpha   90.00
_cell.angle_beta   90.00
_cell.angle_gamma   90.00
#
_symmetry.space_group_name_H-M   'P 1'
#
loop_
_entity.id
_entity.type
_entity.pdbx_description
1 polymer ?
#
loop_
_entity_poly.entity_id
_entity_poly.type
_entity_poly.pdbx_seq_one_letter_code
_entity_poly.pdbx_strand_id
1 'polypeptide(L)'
;MCQIFANQPAETYQYITRSIRIDGHVTSVKLEASFWTILEEIAAHQAMSMPKFLSRIHQEALALNGDVTNFASMLRCACLIYLRQPSQTIKTAQAELCDSL
;
A
#
# COMPACT_ATOMS: atom_id res chain seq x y z
N MET A 1 -20.91 -0.98 -23.17
CA MET A 1 -19.56 -0.44 -22.93
C MET A 1 -19.27 -0.15 -21.45
N CYS A 2 -20.22 0.30 -20.61
CA CYS A 2 -19.95 0.53 -19.18
C CYS A 2 -19.95 -0.71 -18.28
N GLN A 3 -20.34 -1.90 -18.75
CA GLN A 3 -20.43 -3.08 -17.88
C GLN A 3 -19.07 -3.51 -17.30
N ILE A 4 -17.96 -3.32 -18.02
CA ILE A 4 -16.63 -3.66 -17.50
C ILE A 4 -16.23 -2.83 -16.27
N PHE A 5 -16.75 -1.60 -16.13
CA PHE A 5 -16.46 -0.71 -14.99
C PHE A 5 -17.60 -0.67 -13.97
N ALA A 6 -18.85 -0.80 -14.41
CA ALA A 6 -20.04 -0.70 -13.55
C ALA A 6 -20.48 -2.04 -12.95
N ASN A 7 -20.10 -3.16 -13.55
CA ASN A 7 -20.44 -4.50 -13.06
C ASN A 7 -19.31 -5.10 -12.20
N GLN A 8 -18.69 -4.26 -11.37
CA GLN A 8 -17.71 -4.72 -10.39
C GLN A 8 -18.46 -5.32 -9.19
N PRO A 9 -17.99 -6.45 -8.62
CA PRO A 9 -18.57 -6.97 -7.39
C PRO A 9 -18.50 -5.91 -6.29
N ALA A 10 -19.59 -5.71 -5.54
CA ALA A 10 -19.68 -4.64 -4.54
C ALA A 10 -18.57 -4.76 -3.49
N GLU A 11 -18.13 -5.98 -3.21
CA GLU A 11 -17.10 -6.34 -2.25
C GLU A 11 -15.75 -5.71 -2.60
N THR A 12 -15.46 -5.45 -3.88
CA THR A 12 -14.14 -4.95 -4.31
C THR A 12 -13.91 -3.48 -3.93
N TYR A 13 -14.96 -2.65 -3.98
CA TYR A 13 -14.88 -1.22 -3.65
C TYR A 13 -15.47 -0.87 -2.28
N GLN A 14 -15.93 -1.86 -1.51
CA GLN A 14 -16.32 -1.66 -0.12
C GLN A 14 -15.12 -1.23 0.73
N TYR A 15 -15.34 -0.25 1.60
CA TYR A 15 -14.32 0.17 2.55
C TYR A 15 -14.10 -0.85 3.66
N ILE A 16 -12.85 -1.20 3.87
CA ILE A 16 -12.36 -1.99 5.00
C ILE A 16 -11.44 -1.10 5.83
N THR A 17 -11.67 -1.09 7.14
CA THR A 17 -10.83 -0.37 8.11
C THR A 17 -9.94 -1.38 8.84
N ARG A 18 -8.64 -1.15 8.85
CA ARG A 18 -7.66 -1.97 9.58
C ARG A 18 -6.89 -1.09 10.56
N SER A 19 -6.72 -1.59 11.79
CA SER A 19 -5.80 -0.97 12.77
C SER A 19 -4.39 -1.47 12.51
N ILE A 20 -3.47 -0.55 12.25
CA ILE A 20 -2.07 -0.85 11.99
C ILE A 20 -1.22 -0.15 13.05
N ARG A 21 -0.24 -0.85 13.60
CA ARG A 21 0.73 -0.24 14.50
C ARG A 21 1.86 0.35 13.67
N ILE A 22 2.04 1.67 13.77
CA ILE A 22 3.11 2.43 13.11
C ILE A 22 3.85 3.17 14.22
N ASP A 23 5.16 2.93 14.36
CA ASP A 23 6.01 3.58 15.38
C ASP A 23 5.44 3.52 16.81
N GLY A 24 4.81 2.38 17.15
CA GLY A 24 4.20 2.17 18.47
C GLY A 24 2.79 2.77 18.64
N HIS A 25 2.34 3.63 17.72
CA HIS A 25 0.99 4.18 17.71
C HIS A 25 0.04 3.32 16.88
N VAL A 26 -1.19 3.15 17.36
CA VAL A 26 -2.24 2.46 16.60
C VAL A 26 -2.91 3.48 15.68
N THR A 27 -2.76 3.28 14.38
CA THR A 27 -3.35 4.11 13.33
C THR A 27 -4.45 3.33 12.62
N SER A 28 -5.63 3.91 12.55
CA SER A 28 -6.76 3.35 11.81
C SER A 28 -6.69 3.79 10.34
N VAL A 29 -6.55 2.85 9.41
CA VAL A 29 -6.50 3.12 7.97
C VAL A 29 -7.73 2.51 7.31
N LYS A 30 -8.43 3.31 6.51
CA LYS A 30 -9.63 2.91 5.77
C LYS A 30 -9.38 2.98 4.26
N LEU A 31 -9.45 1.83 3.60
CA LEU A 31 -9.25 1.65 2.16
C LEU A 31 -10.27 0.66 1.61
N GLU A 32 -10.51 0.73 0.31
CA GLU A 32 -11.32 -0.22 -0.44
C GLU A 32 -10.65 -1.60 -0.43
N ALA A 33 -11.46 -2.68 -0.46
CA ALA A 33 -10.96 -4.05 -0.40
C ALA A 33 -9.89 -4.35 -1.47
N SER A 34 -10.08 -3.87 -2.71
CA SER A 34 -9.10 -4.01 -3.79
C SER A 34 -7.73 -3.45 -3.45
N PHE A 35 -7.67 -2.29 -2.77
CA PHE A 35 -6.39 -1.72 -2.38
C PHE A 35 -5.70 -2.55 -1.29
N TRP A 36 -6.46 -3.12 -0.36
CA TRP A 36 -5.88 -4.05 0.62
C TRP A 36 -5.27 -5.28 -0.05
N THR A 37 -5.97 -5.89 -1.02
CA THR A 37 -5.46 -7.04 -1.77
C THR A 37 -4.16 -6.70 -2.50
N ILE A 38 -4.09 -5.55 -3.17
CA ILE A 38 -2.88 -5.11 -3.88
C ILE A 38 -1.73 -4.86 -2.90
N LEU A 39 -1.99 -4.24 -1.74
CA LEU A 39 -0.98 -4.06 -0.71
C LEU A 39 -0.47 -5.40 -0.17
N GLU A 40 -1.33 -6.42 -0.06
CA GLU A 40 -0.96 -7.78 0.39
C GLU A 40 -0.03 -8.46 -0.61
N GLU A 41 -0.34 -8.34 -1.90
CA GLU A 41 0.49 -8.82 -2.99
C GLU A 41 1.88 -8.15 -2.98
N ILE A 42 1.93 -6.83 -2.88
CA ILE A 42 3.19 -6.06 -2.86
C ILE A 42 4.04 -6.43 -1.62
N ALA A 43 3.41 -6.57 -0.45
CA ALA A 43 4.10 -6.96 0.77
C ALA A 43 4.67 -8.38 0.66
N ALA A 44 3.91 -9.31 0.10
CA ALA A 44 4.34 -10.69 -0.13
C ALA A 44 5.54 -10.78 -1.09
N HIS A 45 5.54 -10.00 -2.18
CA HIS A 45 6.67 -9.91 -3.12
C HIS A 45 7.97 -9.39 -2.47
N GLN A 46 7.85 -8.64 -1.39
CA GLN A 46 8.99 -8.13 -0.62
C GLN A 46 9.29 -8.96 0.63
N ALA A 47 8.64 -10.13 0.79
CA ALA A 47 8.75 -10.98 1.96
C ALA A 47 8.49 -10.24 3.29
N MET A 48 7.55 -9.28 3.28
CA MET A 48 7.16 -8.50 4.45
C MET A 48 5.74 -8.85 4.90
N SER A 49 5.51 -8.78 6.21
CA SER A 49 4.15 -8.76 6.74
C SER A 49 3.50 -7.40 6.45
N MET A 50 2.17 -7.38 6.33
CA MET A 50 1.42 -6.14 6.07
C MET A 50 1.76 -5.01 7.07
N PRO A 51 1.78 -5.23 8.40
CA PRO A 51 2.13 -4.16 9.34
C PRO A 51 3.55 -3.63 9.15
N LYS A 52 4.52 -4.52 8.84
CA LYS A 52 5.91 -4.13 8.59
C LYS A 52 6.03 -3.28 7.32
N PHE A 53 5.38 -3.73 6.24
CA PHE A 53 5.37 -3.02 4.96
C PHE A 53 4.79 -1.61 5.09
N LEU A 54 3.63 -1.47 5.73
CA LEU A 54 2.98 -0.16 5.91
C LEU A 54 3.74 0.75 6.86
N SER A 55 4.32 0.21 7.93
CA SER A 55 5.19 0.98 8.82
C SER A 55 6.41 1.52 8.06
N ARG A 56 7.01 0.70 7.19
CA ARG A 56 8.16 1.11 6.38
C ARG A 56 7.81 2.26 5.43
N ILE A 57 6.72 2.14 4.67
CA ILE A 57 6.25 3.23 3.79
C ILE A 57 6.01 4.52 4.60
N HIS A 58 5.38 4.41 5.78
CA HIS A 58 5.14 5.57 6.62
C HIS A 58 6.45 6.23 7.10
N GLN A 59 7.41 5.43 7.57
CA GLN A 59 8.71 5.92 8.02
C GLN A 59 9.51 6.59 6.90
N GLU A 60 9.54 5.99 5.70
CA GLU A 60 10.23 6.56 4.54
C GLU A 60 9.57 7.86 4.09
N ALA A 61 8.23 7.90 4.03
CA ALA A 61 7.50 9.12 3.69
C ALA A 61 7.74 10.23 4.72
N LEU A 62 7.77 9.90 6.03
CA LEU A 62 8.07 10.84 7.09
C LEU A 62 9.50 11.37 6.98
N ALA A 63 10.47 10.51 6.69
CA ALA A 63 11.87 10.89 6.53
C ALA A 63 12.10 11.80 5.31
N LEU A 64 11.39 11.56 4.20
CA LEU A 64 11.52 12.33 2.96
C LEU A 64 10.78 13.68 3.00
N ASN A 65 9.58 13.72 3.58
CA ASN A 65 8.70 14.89 3.51
C ASN A 65 8.62 15.68 4.83
N GLY A 66 9.10 15.12 5.94
CA GLY A 66 9.00 15.71 7.28
C GLY A 66 7.64 15.50 7.95
N ASP A 67 6.60 15.12 7.20
CA ASP A 67 5.30 14.72 7.69
C ASP A 67 4.68 13.60 6.84
N VAL A 68 3.59 13.01 7.35
CA VAL A 68 2.75 12.08 6.59
C VAL A 68 1.30 12.52 6.72
N THR A 69 0.87 13.38 5.81
CA THR A 69 -0.55 13.72 5.64
C THR A 69 -1.20 12.78 4.62
N ASN A 70 -2.49 12.46 4.82
CA ASN A 70 -3.26 11.66 3.87
C ASN A 70 -2.67 10.27 3.55
N PHE A 71 -2.19 9.55 4.58
CA PHE A 71 -1.57 8.22 4.42
C PHE A 71 -2.41 7.24 3.59
N ALA A 72 -3.74 7.22 3.79
CA ALA A 72 -4.64 6.39 2.98
C ALA A 72 -4.58 6.72 1.49
N SER A 73 -4.52 8.00 1.10
CA SER A 73 -4.37 8.41 -0.30
C SER A 73 -3.01 8.00 -0.86
N MET A 74 -1.95 8.13 -0.06
CA MET A 74 -0.62 7.67 -0.46
C MET A 74 -0.61 6.17 -0.76
N LEU A 75 -1.23 5.34 0.08
CA LEU A 75 -1.33 3.91 -0.15
C LEU A 75 -2.11 3.56 -1.43
N ARG A 76 -3.20 4.30 -1.74
CA ARG A 76 -3.90 4.14 -3.03
C ARG A 76 -3.00 4.47 -4.21
N CYS A 77 -2.27 5.59 -4.13
CA CYS A 77 -1.31 5.99 -5.17
C CYS A 77 -0.18 4.97 -5.33
N ALA A 78 0.33 4.38 -4.25
CA ALA A 78 1.32 3.31 -4.29
C ALA A 78 0.80 2.08 -5.05
N CYS A 79 -0.46 1.68 -4.81
CA CYS A 79 -1.10 0.61 -5.58
C CYS A 79 -1.20 0.94 -7.07
N LEU A 80 -1.54 2.18 -7.43
CA LEU A 80 -1.60 2.61 -8.84
C LEU A 80 -0.21 2.59 -9.51
N ILE A 81 0.85 2.97 -8.79
CA ILE A 81 2.23 2.90 -9.29
C ILE A 81 2.59 1.44 -9.56
N TYR A 82 2.32 0.55 -8.61
CA TYR A 82 2.53 -0.89 -8.77
C TYR A 82 1.81 -1.45 -9.99
N LEU A 83 0.49 -1.21 -10.12
CA LEU A 83 -0.30 -1.76 -11.21
C LEU A 83 0.10 -1.24 -12.61
N ARG A 84 0.76 -0.08 -12.70
CA ARG A 84 1.27 0.42 -13.98
C ARG A 84 2.43 -0.42 -14.50
N GLN A 85 3.34 -0.86 -13.62
CA GLN A 85 4.52 -1.65 -13.99
C GLN A 85 4.94 -2.63 -12.87
N PRO A 86 4.17 -3.70 -12.60
CA PRO A 86 4.36 -4.55 -11.41
C PRO A 86 5.79 -5.07 -11.23
N SER A 87 6.35 -5.68 -12.27
CA SER A 87 7.69 -6.26 -12.23
C SER A 87 8.78 -5.21 -12.00
N GLN A 88 8.65 -4.04 -12.62
CA GLN A 88 9.63 -2.97 -12.49
C GLN A 88 9.55 -2.32 -11.10
N THR A 89 8.33 -2.03 -10.62
CA THR A 89 8.11 -1.45 -9.29
C THR A 89 8.68 -2.36 -8.20
N ILE A 90 8.40 -3.67 -8.24
CA ILE A 90 8.94 -4.62 -7.26
C ILE A 90 10.46 -4.71 -7.35
N LYS A 91 11.03 -4.78 -8.56
CA LYS A 91 12.48 -4.84 -8.74
C LYS A 91 13.18 -3.61 -8.15
N THR A 92 12.64 -2.41 -8.41
CA THR A 92 13.17 -1.16 -7.85
C THR A 92 13.07 -1.15 -6.33
N ALA A 93 11.89 -1.45 -5.78
CA ALA A 93 11.68 -1.48 -4.32
C ALA A 93 12.59 -2.50 -3.62
N GLN A 94 12.79 -3.68 -4.23
CA GLN A 94 13.72 -4.69 -3.70
C GLN A 94 15.19 -4.23 -3.73
N ALA A 95 15.61 -3.52 -4.78
CA ALA A 95 16.97 -2.99 -4.86
C ALA A 95 17.22 -1.95 -3.75
N GLU A 96 16.28 -1.03 -3.53
CA GLU A 96 16.36 -0.01 -2.48
C GLU A 96 16.42 -0.64 -1.07
N LEU A 97 15.73 -1.76 -0.86
CA LEU A 97 15.81 -2.52 0.39
C LEU A 97 17.17 -3.18 0.62
N CYS A 98 17.83 -3.67 -0.45
CA CYS A 98 19.16 -4.27 -0.35
C CYS A 98 20.25 -3.21 -0.08
N ASP A 99 20.11 -2.01 -0.63
CA ASP A 99 21.07 -0.90 -0.41
C ASP A 99 20.93 -0.25 0.99
N SER A 100 19.85 -0.57 1.71
CA SER A 100 19.56 -0.08 3.07
C SER A 100 20.17 -0.95 4.19
N LEU A 101 20.87 -2.04 3.87
CA LEU A 101 21.49 -3.01 4.78
C LEU A 101 23.01 -2.97 4.68
#